data_AF-A0A6M0GAC5-F1
#
_entry.id   AF-A0A6M0GAC5-F1
#
_cell.length_a   1.000
_cell.length_b   1.000
_cell.length_c   1.000
_cell.angle_alpha   90.00
_cell.angle_beta   90.00
_cell.angle_gamma   90.00
#
_symmetry.space_group_name_H-M   'P 1'
#
loop_
_entity.id
_entity.type
_entity.pdbx_description
1 polymer ?
#
loop_
_entity_poly.entity_id
_entity_poly.type
_entity_poly.pdbx_seq_one_letter_code
_entity_poly.pdbx_strand_id
1 'polypeptide(L)'
;MAPPGCRVMRYQVRTKKGQYWYYKLQALEAIFPTGQGGNKLSKYKHLGKAGSPAHIDAVLQVASRNQIDELQRAINSLSDSWLEVVFATVKEDKKAESK
;
A
#
# COMPACT_ATOMS: atom_id res chain seq x y z
N MET A 1 8.95 -4.49 -3.82
CA MET A 1 7.55 -4.06 -3.63
C MET A 1 7.51 -2.78 -2.82
N ALA A 2 6.55 -1.90 -3.09
CA ALA A 2 6.45 -0.61 -2.41
C ALA A 2 5.99 -0.84 -0.96
N PRO A 3 6.63 -0.20 0.05
CA PRO A 3 6.22 -0.35 1.45
C PRO A 3 4.76 0.07 1.70
N PRO A 4 4.12 -0.43 2.79
CA PRO A 4 2.80 0.00 3.19
C PRO A 4 2.69 1.53 3.29
N GLY A 5 1.53 2.08 2.91
CA GLY A 5 1.30 3.53 2.90
C GLY A 5 2.02 4.31 1.80
N CYS A 6 2.82 3.67 0.94
CA CYS A 6 3.41 4.33 -0.22
C CYS A 6 2.36 4.59 -1.32
N ARG A 7 2.48 5.75 -1.98
CA ARG A 7 1.61 6.20 -3.08
C ARG A 7 2.39 7.00 -4.13
N VAL A 8 2.05 6.80 -5.39
CA VAL A 8 2.62 7.56 -6.52
C VAL A 8 1.82 8.85 -6.69
N MET A 9 2.50 9.99 -6.63
CA MET A 9 1.89 11.31 -6.69
C MET A 9 2.46 12.10 -7.87
N ARG A 10 1.58 12.83 -8.55
CA ARG A 10 1.92 13.70 -9.69
C ARG A 10 2.06 15.14 -9.22
N TYR A 11 3.09 15.82 -9.68
CA TYR A 11 3.42 17.20 -9.31
C TYR A 11 3.59 18.06 -10.56
N GLN A 12 3.05 19.27 -10.50
CA GLN A 12 3.22 20.28 -11.53
C GLN A 12 4.35 21.23 -11.16
N VAL A 13 5.17 21.59 -12.13
CA VAL A 13 6.14 22.68 -12.02
C VAL A 13 5.81 23.73 -13.06
N ARG A 14 5.72 24.99 -12.62
CA ARG A 14 5.59 26.15 -13.49
C ARG A 14 6.96 26.81 -13.59
N THR A 15 7.44 26.99 -14.82
CA THR A 15 8.70 27.67 -15.11
C THR A 15 8.44 28.83 -16.08
N LYS A 16 9.42 29.74 -16.23
CA LYS A 16 9.35 30.83 -17.23
C LYS A 16 9.19 30.31 -18.66
N LYS A 17 9.68 29.10 -18.95
CA LYS A 17 9.66 28.46 -20.28
C LYS A 17 8.45 27.56 -20.52
N GLY A 18 7.53 27.45 -19.56
CA GLY A 18 6.36 26.58 -19.64
C GLY A 18 6.18 25.70 -18.41
N GLN A 19 5.31 24.70 -18.55
CA GLN A 19 4.90 23.83 -17.45
C GLN A 19 5.30 22.38 -17.75
N TYR A 20 5.80 21.67 -16.75
CA TYR A 20 6.07 20.24 -16.85
C TYR A 20 5.56 19.49 -15.63
N TRP A 21 5.36 18.20 -15.80
CA TRP A 21 4.88 17.29 -14.77
C TRP A 21 5.94 16.26 -14.43
N TYR A 22 6.04 15.91 -13.16
CA TYR A 22 6.88 14.82 -12.69
C TYR A 22 6.16 14.04 -11.59
N TYR A 23 6.70 12.89 -11.23
CA TYR A 23 6.14 11.96 -10.27
C TYR A 23 7.11 11.72 -9.10
N LYS A 24 6.55 11.50 -7.92
CA LYS A 24 7.27 11.02 -6.74
C LYS A 24 6.54 9.83 -6.15
N LEU A 25 7.30 8.89 -5.60
CA LEU A 25 6.79 7.93 -4.65
C LEU A 25 6.84 8.60 -3.26
N GLN A 26 5.70 8.72 -2.62
CA GLN A 26 5.54 9.28 -1.28
C GLN A 26 5.23 8.16 -0.30
N ALA A 27 5.97 8.11 0.81
CA ALA A 27 5.72 7.26 1.96
C ALA A 27 5.15 8.07 3.13
N LEU A 28 4.53 7.38 4.10
CA LEU A 28 4.07 8.00 5.35
C LEU A 28 5.26 8.42 6.23
N GLU A 29 6.27 7.56 6.28
CA GLU A 29 7.49 7.71 7.06
C GLU A 29 8.70 7.97 6.17
N ALA A 30 9.77 8.51 6.77
CA ALA A 30 10.99 8.79 6.05
C ALA A 30 11.78 7.48 5.88
N ILE A 31 11.61 6.84 4.72
CA ILE A 31 12.18 5.51 4.44
C ILE A 31 13.09 5.47 3.21
N PHE A 32 13.06 6.51 2.38
CA PHE A 32 13.88 6.55 1.17
C PHE A 32 15.23 7.18 1.47
N PRO A 33 16.36 6.55 1.11
CA PRO A 33 17.67 7.16 1.30
C PRO A 33 17.78 8.44 0.45
N THR A 34 18.27 9.51 1.06
CA THR A 34 18.75 10.68 0.30
C THR A 34 20.17 10.39 -0.20
N GLY A 35 20.61 11.06 -1.27
CA GLY A 35 21.86 10.75 -1.99
C GLY A 35 23.13 10.70 -1.12
N GLN A 36 24.21 10.21 -1.75
CA GLN A 36 25.51 9.79 -1.17
C GLN A 36 25.93 10.53 0.11
N GLY A 37 25.85 9.83 1.25
CA GLY A 37 26.57 10.18 2.49
C GLY A 37 25.72 10.63 3.67
N GLY A 38 24.43 10.90 3.50
CA GLY A 38 23.55 11.28 4.61
C GLY A 38 22.84 10.09 5.24
N ASN A 39 22.94 9.91 6.55
CA ASN A 39 22.07 9.02 7.35
C ASN A 39 20.60 9.52 7.41
N LYS A 40 20.21 10.38 6.46
CA LYS A 40 18.93 11.09 6.45
C LYS A 40 18.01 10.41 5.45
N LEU A 41 16.90 9.91 5.95
CA LEU A 41 15.83 9.36 5.13
C LEU A 41 14.85 10.46 4.72
N SER A 42 14.20 10.25 3.58
CA SER A 42 13.18 11.11 3.01
C SER A 42 11.87 10.34 2.87
N LYS A 43 10.75 11.07 3.01
CA LYS A 43 9.42 10.55 2.68
C LYS A 43 9.17 10.46 1.18
N TYR A 44 10.06 11.03 0.37
CA TYR A 44 9.87 11.19 -1.07
C TYR A 44 11.03 10.59 -1.86
N LYS A 45 10.71 9.81 -2.88
CA LYS A 45 11.63 9.35 -3.93
C LYS A 45 11.19 9.92 -5.26
N HIS A 46 12.07 10.65 -5.94
CA HIS A 46 11.78 11.21 -7.26
C HIS A 46 11.75 10.12 -8.34
N LEU A 47 10.70 10.11 -9.17
CA LEU A 47 10.49 9.09 -10.22
C LEU A 47 10.67 9.67 -11.64
N GLY A 48 10.72 10.99 -11.78
CA GLY A 48 10.81 11.66 -13.09
C GLY A 48 9.48 11.76 -13.82
N LYS A 49 9.51 11.75 -15.15
CA LYS A 49 8.33 11.93 -16.01
C LYS A 49 7.44 10.68 -16.07
N ALA A 50 6.20 10.85 -16.54
CA ALA A 50 5.32 9.74 -16.86
C ALA A 50 5.99 8.76 -17.83
N GLY A 51 5.78 7.47 -17.60
CA GLY A 51 6.33 6.39 -18.43
C GLY A 51 7.84 6.17 -18.31
N SER A 52 8.54 6.89 -17.42
CA SER A 52 9.93 6.52 -17.10
C SER A 52 9.98 5.11 -16.47
N PRO A 53 11.10 4.37 -16.60
CA PRO A 53 11.24 3.08 -15.95
C PRO A 53 10.97 3.14 -14.44
N ALA A 54 11.49 4.15 -13.75
CA ALA A 54 11.26 4.35 -12.32
C ALA A 54 9.78 4.65 -11.98
N HIS A 55 9.08 5.39 -12.85
CA HIS A 55 7.65 5.65 -12.68
C HIS A 55 6.82 4.36 -12.87
N ILE A 56 7.07 3.62 -13.95
CA ILE A 56 6.35 2.36 -14.24
C ILE A 56 6.56 1.36 -13.12
N ASP A 57 7.82 1.15 -12.71
CA ASP A 57 8.18 0.25 -11.62
C ASP A 57 7.47 0.63 -10.31
N ALA A 58 7.48 1.91 -9.94
CA ALA A 58 6.78 2.37 -8.74
C ALA A 58 5.25 2.15 -8.81
N VAL A 59 4.63 2.39 -9.96
CA VAL A 59 3.20 2.15 -10.17
C VAL A 59 2.87 0.66 -10.03
N LEU A 60 3.63 -0.21 -10.69
CA LEU A 60 3.44 -1.66 -10.60
C LEU A 60 3.62 -2.15 -9.16
N GLN A 61 4.67 -1.69 -8.48
CA GLN A 61 4.93 -2.08 -7.10
C GLN A 61 3.82 -1.65 -6.13
N VAL A 62 3.25 -0.45 -6.31
CA VAL A 62 2.10 0.05 -5.52
C VAL A 62 0.84 -0.73 -5.84
N ALA A 63 0.59 -1.06 -7.12
CA ALA A 63 -0.58 -1.83 -7.54
C ALA A 63 -0.53 -3.27 -7.01
N SER A 64 0.60 -3.96 -7.15
CA SER A 64 0.80 -5.30 -6.58
C SER A 64 0.62 -5.30 -5.07
N ARG A 65 1.11 -4.26 -4.38
CA ARG A 65 0.94 -4.14 -2.91
C ARG A 65 -0.53 -4.04 -2.55
N ASN A 66 -1.30 -3.21 -3.26
CA ASN A 66 -2.75 -3.11 -3.03
C ASN A 66 -3.43 -4.46 -3.23
N GLN A 67 -3.09 -5.19 -4.29
CA GLN A 67 -3.67 -6.52 -4.52
C GLN A 67 -3.40 -7.48 -3.37
N ILE A 68 -2.17 -7.51 -2.86
CA ILE A 68 -1.81 -8.34 -1.69
C ILE A 68 -2.60 -7.91 -0.45
N ASP A 69 -2.66 -6.62 -0.16
CA ASP A 69 -3.38 -6.09 1.01
C ASP A 69 -4.88 -6.45 0.95
N GLU A 70 -5.52 -6.34 -0.22
CA GLU A 70 -6.92 -6.70 -0.40
C GLU A 70 -7.16 -8.21 -0.29
N LEU A 71 -6.27 -9.04 -0.86
CA LEU A 71 -6.35 -10.49 -0.71
C LEU A 71 -6.21 -10.90 0.76
N GLN A 72 -5.29 -10.29 1.51
CA GLN A 72 -5.12 -10.57 2.93
C GLN A 72 -6.35 -10.14 3.75
N ARG A 73 -6.96 -8.99 3.42
CA ARG A 73 -8.22 -8.57 4.04
C ARG A 73 -9.34 -9.57 3.79
N ALA A 74 -9.46 -10.07 2.56
CA ALA A 74 -10.46 -11.08 2.22
C ALA A 74 -10.26 -12.39 3.01
N ILE A 75 -9.00 -12.87 3.11
CA ILE A 75 -8.67 -14.07 3.91
C ILE A 75 -9.04 -13.86 5.37
N ASN A 76 -8.67 -12.71 5.96
CA ASN A 76 -8.99 -12.41 7.34
C ASN A 76 -10.51 -12.38 7.56
N SER A 77 -11.26 -11.70 6.68
CA SER A 77 -12.72 -11.63 6.77
C SER A 77 -13.40 -13.00 6.68
N LEU A 78 -12.90 -13.90 5.81
CA LEU A 78 -13.39 -15.26 5.70
C LEU A 78 -13.07 -16.08 6.96
N SER A 79 -11.89 -15.89 7.53
CA SER A 79 -11.45 -16.57 8.75
C SER A 79 -12.30 -16.16 9.94
N ASP A 80 -12.57 -14.85 10.09
CA ASP A 80 -13.44 -14.31 11.13
C ASP A 80 -14.87 -14.85 10.98
N SER A 81 -15.41 -14.86 9.76
CA SER A 81 -16.75 -15.40 9.47
C SER A 81 -16.84 -16.89 9.82
N TRP A 82 -15.80 -17.67 9.50
CA TRP A 82 -15.76 -19.09 9.86
C TRP A 82 -15.73 -19.31 11.36
N LEU A 83 -14.95 -18.52 12.11
CA LEU A 83 -14.93 -18.57 13.57
C LEU A 83 -16.31 -18.27 14.15
N GLU A 84 -17.01 -17.25 13.63
CA GLU A 84 -18.38 -16.93 14.08
C GLU A 84 -19.34 -18.11 13.87
N VAL A 85 -19.30 -18.76 12.71
CA VAL A 85 -20.13 -19.94 12.42
C VAL A 85 -19.81 -21.08 13.39
N VAL A 86 -18.53 -21.40 13.60
CA VAL A 86 -18.13 -22.48 14.53
C VAL A 86 -18.54 -22.16 15.97
N PHE A 87 -18.38 -20.92 16.43
CA PHE A 87 -18.82 -20.55 17.77
C PHE A 87 -20.35 -20.52 17.92
N ALA A 88 -21.08 -20.19 16.85
CA ALA A 88 -22.53 -20.26 16.83
C ALA A 88 -23.02 -21.72 16.95
N THR A 89 -22.47 -22.64 16.16
CA THR A 89 -22.86 -24.06 16.20
C THR A 89 -22.59 -24.68 17.56
N VAL A 90 -21.41 -24.43 18.16
CA VAL A 90 -21.06 -24.95 19.50
C VAL A 90 -22.03 -24.44 20.57
N LYS A 91 -22.56 -23.22 20.45
CA LYS A 91 -23.57 -22.69 21.39
C LYS A 91 -24.92 -23.37 21.22
N GLU A 92 -25.31 -23.69 19.99
CA GLU A 92 -26.56 -24.39 19.69
C GLU A 92 -26.52 -25.84 20.21
N ASP A 93 -25.42 -26.56 19.99
CA ASP A 93 -25.23 -27.93 20.47
C ASP A 93 -25.34 -28.02 22.00
N LYS A 94 -24.67 -27.12 22.72
CA LYS A 94 -24.75 -27.04 24.19
C LYS A 94 -26.15 -26.73 24.71
N LYS A 95 -26.97 -26.00 23.93
CA LYS A 95 -28.35 -25.68 24.30
C LYS A 95 -29.29 -26.87 24.05
N ALA A 96 -28.97 -27.74 23.09
CA ALA A 96 -29.71 -28.96 22.81
C ALA A 96 -29.46 -30.05 23.87
N GLU A 97 -28.23 -30.18 24.39
CA GLU A 97 -27.87 -31.17 25.42
C GLU A 97 -28.41 -30.85 26.83
N SER A 98 -28.82 -29.61 27.08
CA SER A 98 -29.34 -29.16 28.38
C SER A 98 -30.89 -29.17 28.47
N LYS A 99 -31.58 -29.74 27.48
CA LYS A 99 -33.04 -29.96 27.44
C LYS A 99 -33.35 -31.44 27.57
#